data_AF-A0A1A0TC29-F1
#
_entry.id   AF-A0A1A0TC29-F1
#
_cell.length_a   1.000
_cell.length_b   1.000
_cell.length_c   1.000
_cell.angle_alpha   90.00
_cell.angle_beta   90.00
_cell.angle_gamma   90.00
#
_symmetry.space_group_name_H-M   'P 1'
#
loop_
_entity.id
_entity.type
_entity.pdbx_description
1 polymer ?
#
loop_
_entity_poly.entity_id
_entity_poly.type
_entity_poly.pdbx_seq_one_letter_code
_entity_poly.pdbx_strand_id
1 'polypeptide(L)'
;MATTTLDALEKATGYAATAGGTRLPIRDLIQMAGQARHYLAVFDNHHREVLYLGRAKRCATTAQRLALFARDIGCTRPGCTKAAYDCQAHHGDRPWAAGGNTNIDELTLACTLDHATLEDTGWTTRRRNGHTEWVPPPKLDTGQTRINHYHHPQRYLHTEDSDGSDGDDDD
;
A
#
# COMPACT_ATOMS: atom_id res chain seq x y z
N MET A 1 -1.02 -14.45 -2.89
CA MET A 1 -0.66 -13.54 -1.77
C MET A 1 -1.93 -13.19 -1.03
N ALA A 2 -1.90 -13.25 0.29
CA ALA A 2 -2.99 -12.82 1.16
C ALA A 2 -2.43 -11.98 2.31
N THR A 3 -3.17 -10.97 2.73
CA THR A 3 -2.79 -10.01 3.77
C THR A 3 -3.79 -10.10 4.93
N THR A 4 -3.29 -10.05 6.15
CA THR A 4 -4.07 -9.99 7.39
C THR A 4 -3.34 -9.14 8.43
N THR A 5 -4.04 -8.70 9.48
CA THR A 5 -3.42 -8.11 10.67
C THR A 5 -2.78 -9.19 11.55
N LEU A 6 -1.76 -8.82 12.34
CA LEU A 6 -1.14 -9.70 13.34
C LEU A 6 -2.15 -10.20 14.37
N ASP A 7 -2.99 -9.32 14.93
CA ASP A 7 -4.02 -9.67 15.93
C ASP A 7 -4.97 -10.78 15.44
N ALA A 8 -5.51 -10.63 14.23
CA ALA A 8 -6.36 -11.63 13.59
C ALA A 8 -5.63 -12.97 13.39
N LEU A 9 -4.33 -12.93 13.07
CA LEU A 9 -3.52 -14.13 12.87
C LEU A 9 -3.23 -14.84 14.20
N GLU A 10 -2.83 -14.11 15.24
CA GLU A 10 -2.52 -14.64 16.57
C GLU A 10 -3.76 -15.22 17.26
N LYS A 11 -4.90 -14.55 17.13
CA LYS A 11 -6.19 -15.05 17.65
C LYS A 11 -6.80 -16.15 16.78
N ALA A 12 -6.25 -16.40 15.59
CA ALA A 12 -6.82 -17.29 14.58
C ALA A 12 -8.29 -16.97 14.24
N THR A 13 -8.67 -15.69 14.25
CA THR A 13 -10.04 -15.22 14.01
C THR A 13 -10.09 -14.15 12.93
N GLY A 14 -11.25 -13.99 12.28
CA GLY A 14 -11.44 -12.99 11.21
C GLY A 14 -11.08 -13.50 9.82
N TYR A 15 -10.74 -12.57 8.92
CA TYR A 15 -10.52 -12.83 7.50
C TYR A 15 -9.23 -12.18 7.00
N ALA A 16 -8.50 -12.90 6.14
CA ALA A 16 -7.46 -12.38 5.29
C ALA A 16 -8.01 -11.95 3.93
N ALA A 17 -7.43 -10.91 3.33
CA ALA A 17 -7.75 -10.50 1.98
C ALA A 17 -6.70 -11.05 1.00
N THR A 18 -7.12 -11.73 -0.06
CA THR A 18 -6.21 -12.05 -1.17
C THR A 18 -5.94 -10.79 -1.99
N ALA A 19 -4.81 -10.77 -2.72
CA ALA A 19 -4.54 -9.70 -3.67
C ALA A 19 -5.57 -9.59 -4.82
N GLY A 20 -6.51 -10.54 -4.93
CA GLY A 20 -7.64 -10.51 -5.85
C GLY A 20 -8.95 -10.05 -5.22
N GLY A 21 -8.93 -9.63 -3.95
CA GLY A 21 -10.11 -9.10 -3.25
C GLY A 21 -10.98 -10.18 -2.60
N THR A 22 -10.71 -11.46 -2.80
CA THR A 22 -11.40 -12.56 -2.09
C THR A 22 -11.05 -12.51 -0.60
N ARG A 23 -12.05 -12.63 0.27
CA ARG A 23 -11.84 -12.81 1.71
C ARG A 23 -11.75 -14.30 2.03
N LEU A 24 -10.68 -14.68 2.73
CA LEU A 24 -10.42 -16.04 3.21
C LEU A 24 -10.49 -16.04 4.74
N PRO A 25 -11.21 -16.97 5.38
CA PRO A 25 -11.11 -17.15 6.83
C PRO A 25 -9.66 -17.36 7.26
N ILE A 26 -9.25 -16.80 8.42
CA ILE A 26 -7.86 -16.94 8.90
C ILE A 26 -7.46 -18.39 9.09
N ARG A 27 -8.39 -19.25 9.52
CA ARG A 27 -8.17 -20.70 9.60
C ARG A 27 -7.73 -21.30 8.27
N ASP A 28 -8.41 -20.93 7.18
CA ASP A 28 -8.11 -21.45 5.84
C ASP A 28 -6.80 -20.88 5.33
N LEU A 29 -6.51 -19.60 5.62
CA LEU A 29 -5.20 -19.01 5.35
C LEU A 29 -4.08 -19.78 6.05
N ILE A 30 -4.21 -20.09 7.34
CA ILE A 30 -3.20 -20.84 8.13
C ILE A 30 -3.02 -22.25 7.54
N GLN A 31 -4.12 -22.94 7.23
CA GLN A 31 -4.07 -24.28 6.63
C GLN A 31 -3.36 -24.28 5.28
N MET A 32 -3.67 -23.30 4.41
CA MET A 32 -3.02 -23.13 3.12
C MET A 32 -1.54 -22.74 3.27
N ALA A 33 -1.23 -21.85 4.22
CA ALA A 33 0.13 -21.42 4.53
C ALA A 33 1.02 -22.57 5.02
N GLY A 34 0.47 -23.49 5.83
CA GLY A 34 1.19 -24.67 6.33
C GLY A 34 1.67 -25.64 5.23
N GLN A 35 1.07 -25.58 4.04
CA GLN A 35 1.46 -26.40 2.88
C GLN A 35 2.12 -25.59 1.76
N ALA A 36 2.14 -24.26 1.88
CA ALA A 36 2.63 -23.35 0.86
C ALA A 36 4.09 -22.93 1.14
N ARG A 37 5.01 -23.29 0.25
CA ARG A 37 6.38 -22.70 0.22
C ARG A 37 6.37 -21.38 -0.55
N HIS A 38 5.74 -20.33 -0.03
CA HIS A 38 5.56 -19.09 -0.80
C HIS A 38 5.80 -17.84 0.07
N TYR A 39 7.07 -17.44 0.19
CA TYR A 39 7.55 -16.12 0.65
C TYR A 39 6.77 -15.44 1.80
N LEU A 40 7.30 -15.54 3.02
CA LEU A 40 6.84 -14.78 4.18
C LEU A 40 7.65 -13.46 4.28
N ALA A 41 6.98 -12.32 4.10
CA ALA A 41 7.57 -11.00 4.31
C ALA A 41 7.10 -10.43 5.66
N VAL A 42 7.96 -10.47 6.67
CA VAL A 42 7.74 -9.89 8.00
C VAL A 42 8.61 -8.63 8.09
N PHE A 43 8.02 -7.53 8.54
CA PHE A 43 8.72 -6.27 8.72
C PHE A 43 8.71 -5.88 10.20
N ASP A 44 9.90 -5.91 10.80
CA ASP A 44 10.28 -5.12 11.96
C ASP A 44 11.78 -4.77 11.80
N ASN A 45 12.15 -3.51 12.05
CA ASN A 45 13.50 -2.94 11.99
C ASN A 45 14.50 -3.53 10.94
N HIS A 46 14.10 -3.47 9.66
CA HIS A 46 14.93 -3.38 8.43
C HIS A 46 15.70 -4.60 7.79
N HIS A 47 15.50 -4.71 6.45
CA HIS A 47 16.34 -5.20 5.32
C HIS A 47 16.74 -6.68 5.14
N ARG A 48 15.97 -7.47 4.36
CA ARG A 48 16.49 -8.55 3.45
C ARG A 48 15.60 -8.82 2.21
N GLU A 49 15.48 -7.83 1.32
CA GLU A 49 15.33 -7.95 -0.16
C GLU A 49 15.47 -6.53 -0.74
N VAL A 50 16.02 -6.36 -1.94
CA VAL A 50 16.38 -5.04 -2.49
C VAL A 50 15.12 -4.21 -2.79
N LEU A 51 14.78 -3.31 -1.86
CA LEU A 51 13.72 -2.31 -2.01
C LEU A 51 14.23 -1.01 -2.66
N TYR A 52 15.52 -0.93 -2.95
CA TYR A 52 16.18 0.23 -3.52
C TYR A 52 16.80 -0.11 -4.87
N LEU A 53 16.15 0.27 -5.97
CA LEU A 53 16.71 0.10 -7.32
C LEU A 53 17.22 1.39 -7.93
N GLY A 54 17.04 2.54 -7.28
CA GLY A 54 17.40 3.83 -7.86
C GLY A 54 16.89 3.95 -9.31
N ARG A 55 17.64 4.66 -10.17
CA ARG A 55 17.27 4.84 -11.59
C ARG A 55 17.74 3.71 -12.52
N ALA A 56 18.20 2.56 -12.01
CA ALA A 56 18.76 1.51 -12.87
C ALA A 56 17.68 0.80 -13.73
N LYS A 57 16.44 0.72 -13.23
CA LYS A 57 15.33 0.06 -13.94
C LYS A 57 14.02 0.84 -13.75
N ARG A 58 13.28 1.01 -14.85
CA ARG A 58 11.96 1.65 -14.86
C ARG A 58 10.89 0.81 -14.17
N CYS A 59 10.96 -0.52 -14.31
CA CYS A 59 9.92 -1.43 -13.82
C CYS A 59 10.26 -1.95 -12.42
N ALA A 60 9.23 -2.03 -11.56
CA ALA A 60 9.33 -2.66 -10.25
C ALA A 60 9.69 -4.14 -10.36
N THR A 61 10.55 -4.63 -9.46
CA THR A 61 10.88 -6.07 -9.36
C THR A 61 9.71 -6.88 -8.82
N THR A 62 9.80 -8.21 -8.95
CA THR A 62 8.85 -9.13 -8.30
C THR A 62 8.72 -8.86 -6.81
N ALA A 63 9.85 -8.69 -6.09
CA ALA A 63 9.86 -8.38 -4.66
C ALA A 63 9.12 -7.07 -4.35
N GLN A 64 9.38 -6.00 -5.11
CA GLN A 64 8.70 -4.73 -4.94
C GLN A 64 7.20 -4.85 -5.25
N ARG A 65 6.79 -5.61 -6.28
CA ARG A 65 5.37 -5.85 -6.56
C ARG A 65 4.68 -6.60 -5.42
N LEU A 66 5.34 -7.61 -4.84
CA LEU A 66 4.82 -8.33 -3.67
C LEU A 66 4.68 -7.37 -2.48
N ALA A 67 5.69 -6.55 -2.20
CA ALA A 67 5.61 -5.55 -1.13
C ALA A 67 4.46 -4.54 -1.35
N LEU A 68 4.29 -4.05 -2.59
CA LEU A 68 3.16 -3.18 -2.95
C LEU A 68 1.80 -3.87 -2.77
N PHE A 69 1.68 -5.14 -3.16
CA PHE A 69 0.45 -5.91 -3.00
C PHE A 69 0.09 -6.12 -1.52
N ALA A 70 1.09 -6.39 -0.68
CA ALA A 70 0.89 -6.51 0.76
C ALA A 70 0.51 -5.17 1.40
N ARG A 71 1.18 -4.08 1.00
CA ARG A 71 1.02 -2.75 1.60
C ARG A 71 -0.26 -2.04 1.14
N ASP A 72 -0.55 -2.04 -0.15
CA ASP A 72 -1.63 -1.23 -0.72
C ASP A 72 -2.94 -2.03 -0.84
N ILE A 73 -2.87 -3.37 -0.95
CA ILE A 73 -3.99 -4.33 -1.04
C ILE A 73 -4.91 -4.14 -2.28
N GLY A 74 -4.90 -2.96 -2.89
CA GLY A 74 -5.62 -2.56 -4.09
C GLY A 74 -5.19 -1.19 -4.59
N CYS A 75 -6.01 -0.59 -5.44
CA CYS A 75 -5.72 0.74 -5.96
C CYS A 75 -5.73 1.77 -4.82
N THR A 76 -4.72 2.64 -4.78
CA THR A 76 -4.63 3.63 -3.70
C THR A 76 -5.49 4.88 -3.91
N ARG A 77 -6.20 5.00 -5.06
CA ARG A 77 -7.10 6.13 -5.32
C ARG A 77 -8.28 6.10 -4.36
N PRO A 78 -8.61 7.23 -3.69
CA PRO A 78 -9.75 7.30 -2.79
C PRO A 78 -11.04 6.73 -3.39
N GLY A 79 -11.65 5.78 -2.67
CA GLY A 79 -12.92 5.16 -3.06
C GLY A 79 -12.82 4.09 -4.17
N CYS A 80 -11.65 3.87 -4.77
CA CYS A 80 -11.49 2.80 -5.73
C CYS A 80 -11.50 1.43 -5.03
N THR A 81 -12.16 0.45 -5.64
CA THR A 81 -12.33 -0.91 -5.08
C THR A 81 -11.50 -1.97 -5.81
N LYS A 82 -10.73 -1.56 -6.83
CA LYS A 82 -9.93 -2.46 -7.66
C LYS A 82 -8.84 -3.14 -6.83
N ALA A 83 -8.76 -4.46 -6.93
CA ALA A 83 -7.79 -5.27 -6.20
C ALA A 83 -6.37 -5.09 -6.75
N ALA A 84 -5.36 -5.48 -5.96
CA ALA A 84 -3.96 -5.29 -6.32
C ALA A 84 -3.56 -5.99 -7.64
N TYR A 85 -4.19 -7.12 -7.97
CA TYR A 85 -3.97 -7.81 -9.26
C TYR A 85 -4.38 -6.98 -10.48
N ASP A 86 -5.33 -6.07 -10.33
CA ASP A 86 -5.77 -5.15 -11.40
C ASP A 86 -4.92 -3.86 -11.45
N CYS A 87 -3.85 -3.80 -10.64
CA CYS A 87 -3.04 -2.61 -10.46
C CYS A 87 -1.62 -2.75 -11.03
N GLN A 88 -1.07 -1.61 -11.41
CA GLN A 88 0.30 -1.41 -11.86
C GLN A 88 1.07 -0.63 -10.80
N ALA A 89 2.38 -0.85 -10.72
CA ALA A 89 3.25 -0.01 -9.91
C ALA A 89 3.45 1.34 -10.63
N HIS A 90 3.08 2.42 -9.95
CA HIS A 90 3.19 3.79 -10.39
C HIS A 90 4.23 4.53 -9.53
N HIS A 91 4.98 5.44 -10.14
CA HIS A 91 5.92 6.33 -9.44
C HIS A 91 5.14 7.44 -8.73
N GLY A 92 4.90 7.26 -7.44
CA GLY A 92 3.95 8.02 -6.64
C GLY A 92 4.27 9.51 -6.51
N ASP A 93 5.53 9.91 -6.32
CA ASP A 93 5.87 11.34 -6.12
C ASP A 93 6.21 12.06 -7.42
N ARG A 94 7.08 11.45 -8.22
CA ARG A 94 7.55 12.02 -9.49
C ARG A 94 7.44 10.95 -10.56
N PRO A 95 6.86 11.25 -11.73
CA PRO A 95 6.84 10.29 -12.81
C PRO A 95 8.26 9.92 -13.22
N TRP A 96 8.45 8.68 -13.71
CA TRP A 96 9.74 8.22 -14.20
C TRP A 96 10.40 9.19 -15.19
N ALA A 97 9.61 9.78 -16.10
CA ALA A 97 10.07 10.75 -17.08
C ALA A 97 10.67 12.03 -16.46
N ALA A 98 10.21 12.41 -15.26
CA ALA A 98 10.73 13.52 -14.47
C ALA A 98 11.78 13.08 -13.43
N GLY A 99 12.31 11.86 -13.54
CA GLY A 99 13.39 11.35 -12.69
C GLY A 99 12.93 10.71 -11.38
N GLY A 100 11.69 10.21 -11.28
CA GLY A 100 11.25 9.41 -10.14
C GLY A 100 12.02 8.09 -10.00
N ASN A 101 12.26 7.65 -8.77
CA ASN A 101 13.00 6.41 -8.52
C ASN A 101 12.07 5.20 -8.40
N THR A 102 12.59 4.03 -8.74
CA THR A 102 11.89 2.76 -8.50
C THR A 102 12.23 2.25 -7.10
N ASN A 103 11.96 3.06 -6.07
CA ASN A 103 12.14 2.72 -4.66
C ASN A 103 10.77 2.39 -4.05
N ILE A 104 10.70 1.42 -3.13
CA ILE A 104 9.40 0.93 -2.65
C ILE A 104 8.53 2.01 -1.99
N ASP A 105 9.17 2.93 -1.29
CA ASP A 105 8.56 4.04 -0.57
C ASP A 105 8.05 5.13 -1.50
N GLU A 106 8.64 5.24 -2.71
CA GLU A 106 8.23 6.14 -3.80
C GLU A 106 7.20 5.52 -4.75
N LEU A 107 7.01 4.19 -4.72
CA LEU A 107 6.04 3.49 -5.59
C LEU A 107 4.65 3.36 -4.93
N THR A 108 3.61 3.24 -5.74
CA THR A 108 2.21 2.99 -5.32
C THR A 108 1.48 2.10 -6.33
N LEU A 109 0.38 1.45 -5.91
CA LEU A 109 -0.54 0.80 -6.85
C LEU A 109 -1.61 1.73 -7.42
N ALA A 110 -1.79 1.69 -8.73
CA ALA A 110 -2.91 2.31 -9.44
C ALA A 110 -3.53 1.32 -10.44
N CYS A 111 -4.85 1.23 -10.51
CA CYS A 111 -5.51 0.43 -11.55
C CYS A 111 -5.34 1.07 -12.93
N THR A 112 -5.55 0.34 -14.02
CA THR A 112 -5.37 0.89 -15.38
C THR A 112 -6.16 2.18 -15.61
N LEU A 113 -7.40 2.27 -15.13
CA LEU A 113 -8.24 3.46 -15.28
C LEU A 113 -7.67 4.64 -14.50
N ASP A 114 -7.37 4.44 -13.21
CA ASP A 114 -6.88 5.51 -12.34
C ASP A 114 -5.45 5.94 -12.70
N HIS A 115 -4.62 5.01 -13.18
CA HIS A 115 -3.29 5.31 -13.67
C HIS A 115 -3.35 6.24 -14.88
N ALA A 116 -4.27 6.02 -15.82
CA ALA A 116 -4.46 6.89 -16.97
C ALA A 116 -4.88 8.32 -16.57
N THR A 117 -5.57 8.49 -15.43
CA THR A 117 -5.92 9.85 -14.97
C THR A 117 -4.68 10.69 -14.61
N LEU A 118 -3.56 10.06 -14.26
CA LEU A 118 -2.35 10.77 -13.84
C LEU A 118 -1.57 11.39 -15.00
N GLU A 119 -1.81 10.96 -16.24
CA GLU A 119 -1.06 11.47 -17.39
C GLU A 119 -1.63 12.80 -17.90
N ASP A 120 -2.96 12.99 -17.94
CA ASP A 120 -3.57 14.10 -18.68
C ASP A 120 -4.68 14.89 -17.95
N THR A 121 -4.98 14.59 -16.68
CA THR A 121 -6.14 15.21 -15.99
C THR A 121 -5.77 16.19 -14.88
N GLY A 122 -4.47 16.42 -14.65
CA GLY A 122 -3.96 17.28 -13.57
C GLY A 122 -4.05 16.67 -12.17
N TRP A 123 -4.49 15.42 -12.07
CA TRP A 123 -4.33 14.62 -10.86
C TRP A 123 -2.87 14.27 -10.66
N THR A 124 -2.41 14.33 -9.42
CA THR A 124 -1.08 13.86 -9.03
C THR A 124 -1.18 12.95 -7.82
N THR A 125 -0.12 12.19 -7.57
CA THR A 125 0.04 11.44 -6.32
C THR A 125 1.21 12.00 -5.53
N ARG A 126 1.25 11.69 -4.23
CA ARG A 126 2.45 11.85 -3.40
C ARG A 126 2.46 10.84 -2.25
N ARG A 127 3.63 10.42 -1.83
CA ARG A 127 3.85 9.49 -0.72
C ARG A 127 4.09 10.28 0.56
N ARG A 128 3.25 10.05 1.57
CA ARG A 128 3.26 10.74 2.88
C ARG A 128 2.87 9.75 3.97
N ASN A 129 3.65 9.68 5.06
CA ASN A 129 3.34 8.87 6.23
C ASN A 129 2.98 7.41 5.90
N GLY A 130 3.71 6.81 4.95
CA GLY A 130 3.45 5.43 4.49
C GLY A 130 2.23 5.26 3.58
N HIS A 131 1.48 6.32 3.27
CA HIS A 131 0.30 6.32 2.41
C HIS A 131 0.53 7.06 1.08
N THR A 132 -0.32 6.74 0.12
CA THR A 132 -0.37 7.47 -1.15
C THR A 132 -1.55 8.42 -1.10
N GLU A 133 -1.25 9.70 -1.12
CA GLU A 133 -2.24 10.75 -1.28
C GLU A 133 -2.47 11.01 -2.77
N TRP A 134 -3.73 11.03 -3.18
CA TRP A 134 -4.15 11.49 -4.49
C TRP A 134 -4.59 12.94 -4.38
N VAL A 135 -3.92 13.81 -5.12
CA VAL A 135 -4.15 15.24 -5.15
C VAL A 135 -4.99 15.58 -6.39
N PRO A 136 -6.22 16.08 -6.21
CA PRO A 136 -7.05 16.54 -7.32
C PRO A 136 -6.46 17.79 -7.98
N PRO A 137 -6.78 18.05 -9.26
CA PRO A 137 -6.57 19.38 -9.84
C PRO A 137 -7.42 20.42 -9.09
N PRO A 138 -7.03 21.71 -9.05
CA PRO A 138 -7.67 22.72 -8.19
C PRO A 138 -9.19 22.84 -8.35
N LYS A 139 -9.71 22.65 -9.58
CA LYS A 139 -11.16 22.71 -9.86
C LYS A 139 -11.96 21.54 -9.26
N LEU A 140 -11.29 20.45 -8.92
CA LEU A 140 -11.87 19.25 -8.32
C LEU A 140 -11.46 19.09 -6.84
N ASP A 141 -10.72 20.05 -6.27
CA ASP A 141 -10.34 20.02 -4.86
C ASP A 141 -11.47 20.61 -4.00
N THR A 142 -12.29 19.75 -3.41
CA THR A 142 -13.46 20.12 -2.60
C THR A 142 -13.32 19.67 -1.14
N GLY A 143 -12.09 19.34 -0.70
CA GLY A 143 -11.83 18.84 0.65
C GLY A 143 -12.10 17.34 0.83
N GLN A 144 -12.25 16.58 -0.27
CA GLN A 144 -12.38 15.12 -0.20
C GLN A 144 -11.14 14.44 0.41
N THR A 145 -11.32 13.21 0.90
CA THR A 145 -10.19 12.39 1.36
C THR A 145 -9.18 12.15 0.24
N ARG A 146 -7.89 12.18 0.59
CA ARG A 146 -6.78 11.96 -0.34
C ARG A 146 -6.26 10.53 -0.30
N ILE A 147 -6.65 9.73 0.68
CA ILE A 147 -6.18 8.35 0.84
C ILE A 147 -7.34 7.36 0.68
N ASN A 148 -7.03 6.17 0.16
CA ASN A 148 -8.02 5.11 0.09
C ASN A 148 -8.08 4.30 1.39
N HIS A 149 -9.22 4.35 2.06
CA HIS A 149 -9.51 3.53 3.23
C HIS A 149 -10.23 2.22 2.90
N TYR A 150 -10.75 2.05 1.68
CA TYR A 150 -11.53 0.86 1.30
C TYR A 150 -10.75 -0.44 1.52
N HIS A 151 -9.48 -0.45 1.14
CA HIS A 151 -8.59 -1.60 1.30
C HIS A 151 -7.95 -1.70 2.70
N HIS A 152 -8.14 -0.69 3.56
CA HIS A 152 -7.60 -0.61 4.92
C HIS A 152 -8.66 -0.14 5.94
N PRO A 153 -9.78 -0.86 6.09
CA PRO A 153 -10.88 -0.45 6.97
C PRO A 153 -10.46 -0.32 8.44
N GLN A 154 -9.41 -1.03 8.86
CA GLN A 154 -8.84 -0.93 10.21
C GLN A 154 -8.37 0.49 10.58
N ARG A 155 -8.10 1.35 9.59
CA ARG A 155 -7.75 2.77 9.86
C ARG A 155 -8.88 3.55 10.51
N TYR A 156 -10.13 3.10 10.40
CA TYR A 156 -11.27 3.72 11.10
C TYR A 156 -11.43 3.22 12.54
N LEU A 157 -10.73 2.15 12.91
CA LEU A 157 -10.88 1.51 14.22
C LEU A 157 -9.89 2.06 15.25
N HIS A 158 -8.91 2.87 14.82
CA HIS A 158 -7.99 3.55 15.72
C HIS A 158 -8.49 4.98 15.96
N THR A 159 -9.07 5.20 17.15
CA THR A 159 -9.19 6.52 17.75
C THR A 159 -7.82 6.93 18.30
N GLU A 160 -7.54 8.22 18.26
CA GLU A 160 -6.32 8.88 18.72
C GLU A 160 -5.93 8.44 20.14
N ASP A 161 -5.01 7.48 20.28
CA ASP A 161 -4.39 7.10 21.56
C ASP A 161 -2.88 6.85 21.43
N SER A 162 -2.21 7.50 20.45
CA SER A 162 -0.73 7.48 20.39
C SER A 162 -0.06 8.85 20.37
N ASP A 163 -0.81 9.94 20.53
CA ASP A 163 -0.22 11.26 20.79
C ASP A 163 0.04 11.38 22.29
N GLY A 164 1.13 10.77 22.73
CA GLY A 164 1.53 10.79 24.13
C GLY A 164 3.02 10.52 24.31
N SER A 165 3.85 11.54 24.04
CA SER A 165 5.07 11.91 24.79
C SER A 165 6.06 12.69 23.92
N ASP A 166 5.74 13.96 23.63
CA ASP A 166 6.78 15.00 23.59
C ASP A 166 7.01 15.44 25.03
N GLY A 167 8.26 15.40 25.49
CA GLY A 167 8.70 15.97 26.75
C GLY A 167 9.59 15.03 27.56
N ASP A 168 10.90 15.19 27.41
CA ASP A 168 11.85 15.32 28.52
C ASP A 168 13.23 15.68 27.92
N ASP A 169 13.39 16.98 27.59
CA ASP A 169 14.66 17.66 27.77
C ASP A 169 14.69 18.11 29.25
N ASP A 170 15.61 17.56 30.04
CA ASP A 170 16.36 18.22 31.13
C ASP A 170 17.09 17.16 32.00
N ASP A 171 18.39 16.95 31.72
CA ASP A 171 19.56 17.12 32.63
C ASP A 171 20.88 16.68 31.97
#